data_AF-A0A2E4PI82-F1
#
_entry.id   AF-A0A2E4PI82-F1
#
_cell.length_a   1.000
_cell.length_b   1.000
_cell.length_c   1.000
_cell.angle_alpha   90.00
_cell.angle_beta   90.00
_cell.angle_gamma   90.00
#
_symmetry.space_group_name_H-M   'P 1'
#
loop_
_entity.id
_entity.type
_entity.pdbx_description
1 polymer ?
#
loop_
_entity_poly.entity_id
_entity_poly.type
_entity_poly.pdbx_seq_one_letter_code
_entity_poly.pdbx_strand_id
1 'polypeptide(L)'
;MKFKIGILVVFFSLNCFAHKDILMQRTYGNVKIIIKTGFDYSDIDKIQIIGQLSQKLSDRLHYKDTVFIEYLQDYTNICKDDLYMLEYNNSNYKIIGGIQSEYNNESNNSGLSIRIYADRITIVNTLKLVEFTIKNKAKTNKYLSKKKIGMNNDEDETLIDSLSTLATNDDLIAKIITSKSELINDIISDKIPIKKQKHYGIEIYWQNDKFIFEYKHINSDRQEYVFEVKDYFYHNYLNENDILIFVDKDAFYFLEGTNHEKKELIKMDNKSYAPLIIFEFGNKILLHPFTNRNELSLFLKEKNKVISKFE
;
A
#
# COMPACT_ATOMS: atom_id res chain seq x y z
N MET A 1 -42.94 5.85 -44.80
CA MET A 1 -41.79 6.38 -44.04
C MET A 1 -41.71 5.66 -42.69
N LYS A 2 -40.90 4.60 -42.60
CA LYS A 2 -40.62 3.87 -41.35
C LYS A 2 -39.11 3.90 -41.14
N PHE A 3 -38.62 4.97 -40.54
CA PHE A 3 -37.22 5.08 -40.17
C PHE A 3 -37.13 5.94 -38.91
N LYS A 4 -36.23 5.54 -38.00
CA LYS A 4 -35.68 6.32 -36.86
C LYS A 4 -36.41 6.26 -35.51
N ILE A 5 -36.57 5.07 -34.94
CA ILE A 5 -36.63 4.93 -33.46
C ILE A 5 -35.55 3.95 -32.92
N GLY A 6 -34.95 3.10 -33.76
CA GLY A 6 -34.02 2.05 -33.31
C GLY A 6 -32.54 2.43 -33.10
N ILE A 7 -32.11 3.68 -33.32
CA ILE A 7 -30.69 4.07 -33.25
C ILE A 7 -30.36 4.97 -32.04
N LEU A 8 -31.37 5.54 -31.36
CA LEU A 8 -31.11 6.45 -30.24
C LEU A 8 -30.80 5.74 -28.91
N VAL A 9 -31.14 4.45 -28.77
CA VAL A 9 -30.92 3.66 -27.54
C VAL A 9 -29.49 3.09 -27.45
N VAL A 10 -28.75 3.04 -28.57
CA VAL A 10 -27.38 2.48 -28.59
C VAL A 10 -26.31 3.49 -28.12
N PHE A 11 -26.63 4.78 -28.08
CA PHE A 11 -25.68 5.83 -27.66
C PHE A 11 -25.78 6.23 -26.18
N PHE A 12 -26.77 5.72 -25.44
CA PHE A 12 -26.87 5.95 -24.02
C PHE A 12 -26.27 4.79 -23.23
N SER A 13 -25.07 5.04 -22.72
CA SER A 13 -24.61 4.60 -21.40
C SER A 13 -24.22 3.13 -21.20
N LEU A 14 -23.33 2.61 -22.04
CA LEU A 14 -22.29 1.72 -21.53
C LEU A 14 -21.15 2.58 -20.96
N ASN A 15 -21.44 3.33 -19.89
CA ASN A 15 -20.38 3.85 -19.02
C ASN A 15 -19.85 2.67 -18.20
N CYS A 16 -19.17 1.74 -18.86
CA CYS A 16 -18.30 0.81 -18.17
C CYS A 16 -17.19 1.68 -17.57
N PHE A 17 -17.31 1.99 -16.28
CA PHE A 17 -16.24 2.60 -15.51
C PHE A 17 -15.09 1.60 -15.45
N ALA A 18 -14.22 1.63 -16.45
CA ALA A 18 -12.98 0.89 -16.44
C ALA A 18 -12.09 1.54 -15.39
N HIS A 19 -11.98 0.89 -14.24
CA HIS A 19 -11.01 1.25 -13.23
C HIS A 19 -9.60 1.11 -13.83
N LYS A 20 -8.73 2.09 -13.58
CA LYS A 20 -7.34 2.06 -14.02
C LYS A 20 -6.45 2.08 -12.78
N ASP A 21 -5.61 1.06 -12.68
CA ASP A 21 -4.62 0.93 -11.61
C ASP A 21 -3.74 2.18 -11.51
N ILE A 22 -3.42 2.52 -10.27
CA ILE A 22 -2.44 3.54 -9.91
C ILE A 22 -1.04 2.96 -10.13
N LEU A 23 -0.26 3.64 -10.97
CA LEU A 23 1.17 3.38 -11.17
C LEU A 23 1.96 4.59 -10.68
N MET A 24 2.90 4.37 -9.77
CA MET A 24 3.73 5.43 -9.21
C MET A 24 5.19 5.03 -9.19
N GLN A 25 6.06 5.93 -9.64
CA GLN A 25 7.51 5.78 -9.63
C GLN A 25 8.16 6.99 -8.95
N ARG A 26 9.21 6.73 -8.15
CA ARG A 26 10.04 7.76 -7.49
C ARG A 26 11.50 7.31 -7.43
N THR A 27 12.39 8.28 -7.28
CA THR A 27 13.84 8.06 -7.15
C THR A 27 14.37 8.82 -5.93
N TYR A 28 15.16 8.15 -5.11
CA TYR A 28 15.82 8.67 -3.90
C TYR A 28 17.32 8.32 -3.95
N GLY A 29 18.16 9.24 -4.43
CA GLY A 29 19.58 8.95 -4.65
C GLY A 29 19.77 7.78 -5.62
N ASN A 30 20.44 6.70 -5.17
CA ASN A 30 20.62 5.47 -5.96
C ASN A 30 19.45 4.47 -5.84
N VAL A 31 18.38 4.80 -5.10
CA VAL A 31 17.20 3.95 -4.95
C VAL A 31 16.11 4.40 -5.92
N LYS A 32 15.54 3.45 -6.67
CA LYS A 32 14.36 3.65 -7.51
C LYS A 32 13.24 2.77 -6.98
N ILE A 33 12.07 3.35 -6.77
CA ILE A 33 10.87 2.62 -6.36
C ILE A 33 9.81 2.68 -7.46
N ILE A 34 9.04 1.61 -7.57
CA ILE A 34 7.80 1.59 -8.35
C ILE A 34 6.75 0.77 -7.61
N ILE A 35 5.50 1.26 -7.64
CA ILE A 35 4.33 0.55 -7.13
C ILE A 35 3.24 0.55 -8.20
N LYS A 36 2.55 -0.59 -8.33
CA LYS A 36 1.26 -0.69 -9.01
C LYS A 36 0.21 -1.24 -8.04
N THR A 37 -0.91 -0.54 -7.94
CA THR A 37 -2.04 -0.90 -7.07
C THR A 37 -3.37 -0.42 -7.68
N GLY A 38 -4.49 -1.01 -7.30
CA GLY A 38 -5.81 -0.56 -7.76
C GLY A 38 -6.19 0.79 -7.18
N PHE A 39 -6.03 0.99 -5.88
CA PHE A 39 -6.62 2.14 -5.17
C PHE A 39 -5.60 2.88 -4.30
N ASP A 40 -6.02 4.00 -3.72
CA ASP A 40 -5.19 4.85 -2.86
C ASP A 40 -5.01 4.24 -1.46
N TYR A 41 -4.32 3.10 -1.39
CA TYR A 41 -3.98 2.43 -0.14
C TYR A 41 -2.74 3.03 0.52
N SER A 42 -2.58 2.77 1.82
CA SER A 42 -1.40 3.16 2.59
C SER A 42 -0.09 2.60 2.05
N ASP A 43 -0.13 1.53 1.24
CA ASP A 43 1.09 0.96 0.65
C ASP A 43 1.79 1.93 -0.32
N ILE A 44 1.06 2.90 -0.89
CA ILE A 44 1.63 4.05 -1.60
C ILE A 44 2.51 4.90 -0.69
N ASP A 45 2.08 5.15 0.54
CA ASP A 45 2.85 5.91 1.53
C ASP A 45 4.06 5.07 2.02
N LYS A 46 3.82 3.78 2.30
CA LYS A 46 4.86 2.85 2.76
C LYS A 46 5.99 2.70 1.76
N ILE A 47 5.71 2.56 0.46
CA ILE A 47 6.76 2.39 -0.55
C ILE A 47 7.63 3.65 -0.67
N GLN A 48 7.06 4.84 -0.48
CA GLN A 48 7.82 6.09 -0.44
C GLN A 48 8.73 6.18 0.78
N ILE A 49 8.23 5.78 1.96
CA ILE A 49 9.03 5.67 3.18
C ILE A 49 10.19 4.68 2.98
N ILE A 50 9.89 3.49 2.43
CA ILE A 50 10.89 2.48 2.08
C ILE A 50 11.95 3.07 1.15
N GLY A 51 11.57 3.83 0.13
CA GLY A 51 12.50 4.47 -0.79
C GLY A 51 13.48 5.43 -0.09
N GLN A 52 12.96 6.31 0.77
CA GLN A 52 13.77 7.27 1.55
C GLN A 52 14.72 6.55 2.52
N LEU A 53 14.23 5.57 3.26
CA LEU A 53 15.02 4.81 4.23
C LEU A 53 16.04 3.89 3.55
N SER A 54 15.69 3.30 2.40
CA SER A 54 16.59 2.48 1.62
C SER A 54 17.77 3.30 1.07
N GLN A 55 17.57 4.58 0.75
CA GLN A 55 18.67 5.47 0.36
C GLN A 55 19.65 5.62 1.52
N LYS A 56 19.14 5.93 2.72
CA LYS A 56 19.98 6.04 3.94
C LYS A 56 20.71 4.74 4.24
N LEU A 57 20.00 3.61 4.15
CA LEU A 57 20.56 2.27 4.35
C LEU A 57 21.67 1.97 3.34
N SER A 58 21.45 2.28 2.06
CA SER A 58 22.40 2.13 0.96
C SER A 58 23.67 2.97 1.19
N ASP A 59 23.52 4.22 1.63
CA ASP A 59 24.66 5.09 1.97
C ASP A 59 25.48 4.55 3.16
N ARG A 60 24.82 4.04 4.20
CA ARG A 60 25.45 3.43 5.38
C ARG A 60 26.18 2.13 5.05
N LEU A 61 25.67 1.36 4.09
CA LEU A 61 26.30 0.14 3.58
C LEU A 61 27.30 0.41 2.45
N HIS A 62 27.53 1.68 2.12
CA HIS A 62 28.43 2.13 1.03
C HIS A 62 28.10 1.49 -0.33
N TYR A 63 26.83 1.20 -0.59
CA TYR A 63 26.38 0.67 -1.87
C TYR A 63 26.04 1.83 -2.82
N LYS A 64 26.66 1.85 -4.01
CA LYS A 64 26.55 2.97 -4.95
C LYS A 64 25.79 2.67 -6.23
N ASP A 65 25.68 1.39 -6.61
CA ASP A 65 24.88 0.99 -7.76
C ASP A 65 23.38 1.16 -7.48
N THR A 66 22.54 1.01 -8.51
CA THR A 66 21.09 1.17 -8.36
C THR A 66 20.50 0.09 -7.44
N VAL A 67 19.62 0.50 -6.51
CA VAL A 67 18.72 -0.37 -5.75
C VAL A 67 17.31 -0.16 -6.30
N PHE A 68 16.73 -1.18 -6.92
CA PHE A 68 15.41 -1.09 -7.53
C PHE A 68 14.37 -1.86 -6.72
N ILE A 69 13.33 -1.17 -6.23
CA ILE A 69 12.26 -1.78 -5.44
C ILE A 69 10.99 -1.74 -6.27
N GLU A 70 10.50 -2.92 -6.66
CA GLU A 70 9.32 -3.10 -7.50
C GLU A 70 8.22 -3.78 -6.68
N TYR A 71 7.11 -3.10 -6.45
CA TYR A 71 5.99 -3.63 -5.69
C TYR A 71 4.72 -3.70 -6.54
N LEU A 72 4.17 -4.89 -6.71
CA LEU A 72 2.85 -5.12 -7.29
C LEU A 72 1.91 -5.56 -6.16
N GLN A 73 0.91 -4.74 -5.86
CA GLN A 73 -0.06 -5.03 -4.82
C GLN A 73 -1.13 -6.02 -5.32
N ASP A 74 -1.35 -7.10 -4.58
CA ASP A 74 -2.42 -8.06 -4.85
C ASP A 74 -3.74 -7.70 -4.12
N TYR A 75 -4.27 -6.51 -4.42
CA TYR A 75 -5.49 -6.01 -3.79
C TYR A 75 -6.77 -6.77 -4.21
N THR A 76 -6.68 -7.60 -5.24
CA THR A 76 -7.74 -8.48 -5.72
C THR A 76 -7.63 -9.90 -5.18
N ASN A 77 -6.57 -10.20 -4.42
CA ASN A 77 -6.29 -11.51 -3.87
C ASN A 77 -6.29 -12.61 -4.97
N ILE A 78 -5.59 -12.36 -6.09
CA ILE A 78 -5.49 -13.28 -7.24
C ILE A 78 -4.59 -14.47 -6.93
N CYS A 79 -3.50 -14.27 -6.18
CA CYS A 79 -2.61 -15.37 -5.80
C CYS A 79 -2.78 -15.70 -4.32
N LYS A 80 -2.58 -16.98 -4.00
CA LYS A 80 -2.58 -17.50 -2.63
C LYS A 80 -1.34 -17.09 -1.85
N ASP A 81 -0.23 -16.94 -2.58
CA ASP A 81 1.09 -16.80 -2.00
C ASP A 81 1.70 -15.44 -2.34
N ASP A 82 2.30 -14.81 -1.33
CA ASP A 82 3.25 -13.73 -1.57
C ASP A 82 4.47 -14.25 -2.35
N LEU A 83 5.04 -13.36 -3.15
CA LEU A 83 6.26 -13.61 -3.91
C LEU A 83 7.28 -12.51 -3.69
N TYR A 84 8.49 -12.94 -3.38
CA TYR A 84 9.64 -12.08 -3.19
C TYR A 84 10.75 -12.51 -4.15
N MET A 85 11.33 -11.58 -4.90
CA MET A 85 12.48 -11.84 -5.78
C MET A 85 13.60 -10.87 -5.42
N LEU A 86 14.66 -11.40 -4.82
CA LEU A 86 15.89 -10.67 -4.58
C LEU A 86 16.86 -11.01 -5.71
N GLU A 87 17.27 -10.01 -6.49
CA GLU A 87 18.20 -10.21 -7.60
C GLU A 87 19.36 -9.21 -7.52
N TYR A 88 20.55 -9.66 -7.85
CA TYR A 88 21.73 -8.85 -8.12
C TYR A 88 22.01 -8.84 -9.62
N ASN A 89 22.64 -7.77 -10.10
CA ASN A 89 22.91 -7.51 -11.51
C ASN A 89 21.65 -7.36 -12.37
N ASN A 90 20.48 -7.16 -11.78
CA ASN A 90 19.25 -6.99 -12.54
C ASN A 90 18.37 -5.89 -11.92
N SER A 91 18.36 -4.72 -12.53
CA SER A 91 17.53 -3.57 -12.11
C SER A 91 16.46 -3.20 -13.14
N ASN A 92 16.12 -4.10 -14.06
CA ASN A 92 15.01 -3.92 -15.02
C ASN A 92 13.64 -4.14 -14.34
N TYR A 93 12.60 -3.58 -14.93
CA TYR A 93 11.22 -3.95 -14.59
C TYR A 93 10.97 -5.43 -14.89
N LYS A 94 10.20 -6.11 -14.04
CA LYS A 94 9.88 -7.54 -14.25
C LYS A 94 8.45 -7.88 -13.85
N ILE A 95 7.95 -7.39 -12.73
CA ILE A 95 6.63 -7.82 -12.23
C ILE A 95 5.53 -6.76 -12.41
N ILE A 96 5.86 -5.52 -12.78
CA ILE A 96 4.85 -4.43 -12.89
C ILE A 96 3.77 -4.69 -13.94
N GLY A 97 4.07 -5.54 -14.94
CA GLY A 97 3.12 -5.99 -15.96
C GLY A 97 2.22 -7.15 -15.51
N GLY A 98 2.38 -7.64 -14.28
CA GLY A 98 1.80 -8.89 -13.78
C GLY A 98 2.86 -9.96 -13.58
N ILE A 99 2.53 -11.04 -12.87
CA ILE A 99 3.39 -12.22 -12.78
C ILE A 99 3.12 -13.10 -14.02
N GLN A 100 4.17 -13.48 -14.74
CA GLN A 100 4.09 -14.37 -15.88
C GLN A 100 4.90 -15.64 -15.62
N SER A 101 4.49 -16.73 -16.27
CA SER A 101 5.27 -17.97 -16.31
C SER A 101 6.56 -17.68 -17.09
N GLU A 102 7.70 -18.08 -16.54
CA GLU A 102 9.00 -18.01 -17.25
C GLU A 102 9.44 -16.58 -17.66
N TYR A 103 9.38 -15.61 -16.75
CA TYR A 103 9.95 -14.27 -16.98
C TYR A 103 11.47 -14.33 -17.29
N ASN A 104 11.81 -14.40 -18.58
CA ASN A 104 13.16 -14.38 -19.14
C ASN A 104 13.59 -12.95 -19.49
N ASN A 105 13.40 -11.99 -18.58
CA ASN A 105 14.04 -10.69 -18.78
C ASN A 105 15.54 -10.86 -18.58
N GLU A 106 16.29 -10.67 -19.66
CA GLU A 106 17.76 -10.67 -19.61
C GLU A 106 18.23 -9.66 -18.55
N SER A 107 19.16 -10.13 -17.72
CA SER A 107 19.87 -9.32 -16.74
C SER A 107 20.48 -8.11 -17.43
N ASN A 108 20.19 -6.89 -16.95
CA ASN A 108 20.90 -5.70 -17.44
C ASN A 108 22.33 -5.57 -16.88
N ASN A 109 22.79 -6.57 -16.13
CA ASN A 109 24.11 -6.65 -15.51
C ASN A 109 24.43 -5.44 -14.61
N SER A 110 23.41 -4.84 -13.99
CA SER A 110 23.56 -3.61 -13.21
C SER A 110 22.61 -3.54 -12.02
N GLY A 111 23.13 -3.07 -10.89
CA GLY A 111 22.37 -2.82 -9.68
C GLY A 111 21.83 -4.07 -9.00
N LEU A 112 20.90 -3.88 -8.08
CA LEU A 112 20.15 -4.96 -7.43
C LEU A 112 18.67 -4.60 -7.43
N SER A 113 17.83 -5.60 -7.18
CA SER A 113 16.39 -5.43 -7.11
C SER A 113 15.75 -6.25 -6.00
N ILE A 114 14.70 -5.67 -5.44
CA ILE A 114 13.79 -6.26 -4.47
C ILE A 114 12.41 -6.17 -5.11
N ARG A 115 11.88 -7.30 -5.57
CA ARG A 115 10.55 -7.37 -6.18
C ARG A 115 9.60 -8.06 -5.22
N ILE A 116 8.45 -7.46 -5.02
CA ILE A 116 7.44 -7.91 -4.07
C ILE A 116 6.11 -7.97 -4.80
N TYR A 117 5.48 -9.12 -4.76
CA TYR A 117 4.07 -9.31 -5.07
C TYR A 117 3.39 -9.81 -3.81
N ALA A 118 2.54 -8.98 -3.23
CA ALA A 118 1.88 -9.27 -1.95
C ALA A 118 0.64 -8.38 -1.78
N ASP A 119 -0.33 -8.83 -1.00
CA ASP A 119 -1.49 -7.99 -0.65
C ASP A 119 -1.02 -6.71 0.08
N ARG A 120 -0.16 -6.84 1.08
CA ARG A 120 0.36 -5.72 1.88
C ARG A 120 1.88 -5.80 2.04
N ILE A 121 2.52 -4.65 2.23
CA ILE A 121 3.93 -4.57 2.61
C ILE A 121 4.12 -3.97 3.98
N THR A 122 5.24 -4.29 4.61
CA THR A 122 5.72 -3.60 5.81
C THR A 122 7.05 -2.94 5.54
N ILE A 123 7.25 -1.76 6.14
CA ILE A 123 8.43 -0.92 5.92
C ILE A 123 9.68 -1.65 6.43
N VAL A 124 9.65 -2.11 7.68
CA VAL A 124 10.79 -2.78 8.32
C VAL A 124 11.19 -4.07 7.60
N ASN A 125 10.24 -4.92 7.20
CA ASN A 125 10.57 -6.16 6.51
C ASN A 125 11.21 -5.87 5.15
N THR A 126 10.67 -4.92 4.40
CA THR A 126 11.25 -4.53 3.10
C THR A 126 12.67 -3.98 3.27
N LEU A 127 12.93 -3.18 4.30
CA LEU A 127 14.29 -2.69 4.60
C LEU A 127 15.25 -3.84 4.93
N LYS A 128 14.79 -4.88 5.64
CA LYS A 128 15.60 -6.10 5.89
C LYS A 128 15.94 -6.84 4.61
N LEU A 129 15.00 -6.92 3.67
CA LEU A 129 15.25 -7.50 2.34
C LEU A 129 16.30 -6.68 1.57
N VAL A 130 16.20 -5.34 1.61
CA VAL A 130 17.19 -4.44 0.99
C VAL A 130 18.57 -4.63 1.60
N GLU A 131 18.67 -4.59 2.94
CA GLU A 131 19.94 -4.79 3.66
C GLU A 131 20.56 -6.15 3.32
N PHE A 132 19.77 -7.22 3.39
CA PHE A 132 20.25 -8.57 3.07
C PHE A 132 20.80 -8.63 1.64
N THR A 133 20.07 -8.06 0.69
CA THR A 133 20.44 -8.10 -0.74
C THR A 133 21.73 -7.34 -0.99
N ILE A 134 21.92 -6.16 -0.37
CA ILE A 134 23.18 -5.40 -0.46
C ILE A 134 24.34 -6.22 0.14
N LYS A 135 24.17 -6.75 1.36
CA LYS A 135 25.23 -7.49 2.08
C LYS A 135 25.61 -8.81 1.39
N ASN A 136 24.67 -9.43 0.66
CA ASN A 136 24.85 -10.75 0.05
C ASN A 136 24.88 -10.73 -1.48
N LYS A 137 25.08 -9.56 -2.11
CA LYS A 137 24.95 -9.34 -3.56
C LYS A 137 25.52 -10.45 -4.46
N ALA A 138 26.74 -10.94 -4.16
CA ALA A 138 27.40 -11.99 -4.96
C ALA A 138 26.72 -13.38 -4.90
N LYS A 139 25.89 -13.63 -3.87
CA LYS A 139 25.19 -14.90 -3.65
C LYS A 139 23.69 -14.78 -3.88
N THR A 140 23.11 -13.57 -3.87
CA THR A 140 21.67 -13.31 -3.94
C THR A 140 20.97 -14.15 -5.00
N ASN A 141 21.49 -14.17 -6.24
CA ASN A 141 20.85 -14.89 -7.35
C ASN A 141 20.79 -16.42 -7.16
N LYS A 142 21.65 -17.00 -6.31
CA LYS A 142 21.65 -18.44 -6.02
C LYS A 142 20.47 -18.87 -5.16
N TYR A 143 19.78 -17.92 -4.53
CA TYR A 143 18.59 -18.19 -3.72
C TYR A 143 17.29 -18.15 -4.52
N LEU A 144 17.37 -17.88 -5.82
CA LEU A 144 16.23 -17.96 -6.72
C LEU A 144 15.99 -19.41 -7.15
N SER A 145 14.77 -19.88 -6.95
CA SER A 145 14.31 -21.19 -7.38
C SER A 145 12.94 -21.08 -8.04
N LYS A 146 12.61 -22.04 -8.91
CA LYS A 146 11.26 -22.13 -9.47
C LYS A 146 10.26 -22.38 -8.34
N LYS A 147 9.30 -21.48 -8.17
CA LYS A 147 8.17 -21.54 -7.25
C LYS A 147 6.89 -21.67 -8.07
N LYS A 148 6.01 -22.60 -7.66
CA LYS A 148 4.64 -22.66 -8.15
C LYS A 148 3.78 -21.80 -7.23
N ILE A 149 2.99 -20.91 -7.81
CA ILE A 149 2.10 -20.00 -7.10
C ILE A 149 0.67 -20.50 -7.32
N GLY A 150 -0.06 -20.69 -6.23
CA GLY A 150 -1.49 -21.00 -6.30
C GLY A 150 -2.29 -19.77 -6.73
N MET A 151 -3.30 -19.98 -7.58
CA MET A 151 -4.30 -18.95 -7.85
C MET A 151 -5.44 -19.07 -6.84
N ASN A 152 -5.87 -17.93 -6.30
CA ASN A 152 -7.10 -17.78 -5.55
C ASN A 152 -8.21 -17.59 -6.58
N ASN A 153 -8.90 -18.68 -6.89
CA ASN A 153 -10.10 -18.62 -7.70
C ASN A 153 -11.21 -19.36 -6.95
N ASP A 154 -12.38 -18.73 -6.84
CA ASP A 154 -13.57 -19.33 -6.24
C ASP A 154 -14.15 -20.46 -7.12
N GLU A 155 -13.67 -20.57 -8.37
CA GLU A 155 -13.99 -21.64 -9.32
C GLU A 155 -12.88 -22.71 -9.33
N ASP A 156 -13.32 -23.96 -9.23
CA ASP A 156 -12.57 -25.23 -9.23
C ASP A 156 -11.04 -25.12 -9.38
N GLU A 157 -10.32 -25.24 -8.26
CA GLU A 157 -8.84 -25.20 -8.19
C GLU A 157 -8.16 -26.22 -9.12
N THR A 158 -8.90 -27.22 -9.58
CA THR A 158 -8.44 -28.28 -10.47
C THR A 158 -8.29 -27.84 -11.94
N LEU A 159 -8.89 -26.71 -12.33
CA LEU A 159 -8.94 -26.25 -13.73
C LEU A 159 -7.89 -25.20 -14.09
N ILE A 160 -7.12 -24.69 -13.13
CA ILE A 160 -6.16 -23.60 -13.35
C ILE A 160 -4.75 -24.09 -13.05
N ASP A 161 -3.91 -24.06 -14.08
CA ASP A 161 -2.49 -24.36 -13.94
C ASP A 161 -1.83 -23.38 -12.97
N SER A 162 -1.13 -23.91 -11.97
CA SER A 162 -0.30 -23.12 -11.07
C SER A 162 0.75 -22.33 -11.87
N LEU A 163 0.93 -21.05 -11.55
CA LEU A 163 1.93 -20.22 -12.22
C LEU A 163 3.33 -20.58 -11.73
N SER A 164 4.24 -20.94 -12.65
CA SER A 164 5.63 -21.27 -12.31
C SER A 164 6.55 -20.09 -12.62
N THR A 165 7.14 -19.49 -11.60
CA THR A 165 8.08 -18.37 -11.76
C THR A 165 9.30 -18.52 -10.85
N LEU A 166 10.35 -17.71 -11.06
CA LEU A 166 11.50 -17.67 -10.16
C LEU A 166 11.17 -16.80 -8.95
N ALA A 167 11.41 -17.30 -7.75
CA ALA A 167 11.25 -16.56 -6.51
C ALA A 167 12.38 -16.90 -5.54
N THR A 168 12.64 -16.00 -4.59
CA THR A 168 13.50 -16.30 -3.45
C THR A 168 12.77 -17.28 -2.53
N ASN A 169 13.50 -18.30 -2.06
CA ASN A 169 12.95 -19.31 -1.15
C ASN A 169 12.27 -18.70 0.10
N ASP A 170 11.09 -19.19 0.45
CA ASP A 170 10.25 -18.65 1.53
C ASP A 170 10.89 -18.78 2.92
N ASP A 171 11.62 -19.86 3.20
CA ASP A 171 12.35 -20.03 4.48
C ASP A 171 13.44 -18.97 4.63
N LEU A 172 14.12 -18.63 3.52
CA LEU A 172 15.10 -17.56 3.52
C LEU A 172 14.43 -16.20 3.75
N ILE A 173 13.29 -15.92 3.10
CA ILE A 173 12.53 -14.68 3.33
C ILE A 173 12.11 -14.56 4.81
N ALA A 174 11.54 -15.62 5.38
CA ALA A 174 11.15 -15.66 6.79
C ALA A 174 12.36 -15.42 7.72
N LYS A 175 13.52 -16.03 7.40
CA LYS A 175 14.76 -15.82 8.15
C LYS A 175 15.27 -14.38 8.07
N ILE A 176 15.19 -13.74 6.89
CA ILE A 176 15.58 -12.34 6.72
C ILE A 176 14.65 -11.44 7.53
N ILE A 177 13.34 -11.64 7.42
CA ILE A 177 12.32 -10.83 8.10
C ILE A 177 12.41 -10.94 9.61
N THR A 178 12.69 -12.12 10.15
CA THR A 178 12.84 -12.35 11.60
C THR A 178 14.19 -11.91 12.15
N SER A 179 15.18 -11.65 11.29
CA SER A 179 16.51 -11.23 11.73
C SER A 179 16.49 -9.87 12.44
N LYS A 180 17.44 -9.68 13.37
CA LYS A 180 17.69 -8.38 14.01
C LYS A 180 18.68 -7.60 13.15
N SER A 181 18.46 -6.29 13.06
CA SER A 181 19.36 -5.37 12.38
C SER A 181 19.49 -4.08 13.19
N GLU A 182 20.68 -3.86 13.75
CA GLU A 182 21.01 -2.62 14.45
C GLU A 182 20.93 -1.42 13.51
N LEU A 183 21.43 -1.58 12.28
CA LEU A 183 21.40 -0.51 11.28
C LEU A 183 19.97 -0.10 10.92
N ILE A 184 19.05 -1.06 10.80
CA ILE A 184 17.64 -0.74 10.55
C ILE A 184 17.02 -0.05 11.78
N ASN A 185 17.26 -0.55 12.99
CA ASN A 185 16.76 0.06 14.21
C ASN A 185 17.17 1.54 14.34
N ASP A 186 18.40 1.87 13.91
CA ASP A 186 18.89 3.24 13.90
C ASP A 186 18.15 4.12 12.89
N ILE A 187 18.01 3.68 11.63
CA ILE A 187 17.41 4.52 10.57
C ILE A 187 15.90 4.70 10.72
N ILE A 188 15.19 3.76 11.35
CA ILE A 188 13.73 3.86 11.53
C ILE A 188 13.35 4.86 12.64
N SER A 189 14.33 5.35 13.40
CA SER A 189 14.13 6.40 14.40
C SER A 189 13.86 7.77 13.79
N ASP A 190 14.14 7.94 12.50
CA ASP A 190 13.88 9.17 11.76
C ASP A 190 12.39 9.41 11.58
N LYS A 191 11.94 10.64 11.85
CA LYS A 191 10.57 11.07 11.59
C LYS A 191 10.41 11.46 10.13
N ILE A 192 9.65 10.66 9.37
CA ILE A 192 9.43 10.86 7.93
C ILE A 192 8.06 11.46 7.68
N PRO A 193 7.96 12.63 7.03
CA PRO A 193 6.68 13.18 6.63
C PRO A 193 6.06 12.41 5.46
N ILE A 194 4.77 12.13 5.56
CA ILE A 194 3.98 11.46 4.51
C ILE A 194 3.06 12.48 3.83
N LYS A 195 2.19 13.10 4.62
CA LYS A 195 1.25 14.13 4.18
C LYS A 195 1.42 15.35 5.07
N LYS A 196 1.75 16.49 4.45
CA LYS A 196 1.85 17.79 5.12
C LYS A 196 0.73 18.70 4.68
N GLN A 197 0.19 19.45 5.62
CA GLN A 197 -0.79 20.48 5.34
C GLN A 197 -0.08 21.81 5.12
N LYS A 198 -0.55 22.57 4.12
CA LYS A 198 0.10 23.82 3.74
C LYS A 198 0.06 24.85 4.88
N HIS A 199 -1.10 24.98 5.53
CA HIS A 199 -1.34 26.03 6.51
C HIS A 199 -1.52 25.48 7.92
N TYR A 200 -2.50 24.62 8.13
CA TYR A 200 -2.84 23.99 9.40
C TYR A 200 -3.57 22.68 9.15
N GLY A 201 -3.77 21.88 10.19
CA GLY A 201 -4.54 20.65 10.12
C GLY A 201 -3.73 19.42 10.51
N ILE A 202 -4.35 18.25 10.36
CA ILE A 202 -3.70 16.97 10.65
C ILE A 202 -2.66 16.65 9.57
N GLU A 203 -1.47 16.30 10.02
CA GLU A 203 -0.34 15.82 9.23
C GLU A 203 -0.02 14.38 9.63
N ILE A 204 0.53 13.61 8.67
CA ILE A 204 0.88 12.20 8.88
C ILE A 204 2.40 12.05 8.76
N TYR A 205 2.96 11.39 9.77
CA TYR A 205 4.36 11.03 9.88
C TYR A 205 4.51 9.53 10.05
N TRP A 206 5.69 9.00 9.73
CA TRP A 206 6.11 7.67 10.13
C TRP A 206 7.40 7.74 10.94
N GLN A 207 7.45 7.05 12.07
CA GLN A 207 8.61 6.97 12.94
C GLN A 207 8.52 5.72 13.82
N ASN A 208 9.64 5.06 14.08
CA ASN A 208 9.71 3.92 15.02
C ASN A 208 8.67 2.82 14.75
N ASP A 209 8.50 2.44 13.48
CA ASP A 209 7.52 1.41 13.05
C ASP A 209 6.06 1.75 13.35
N LYS A 210 5.74 3.05 13.41
CA LYS A 210 4.37 3.55 13.61
C LYS A 210 4.09 4.76 12.74
N PHE A 211 2.82 4.92 12.40
CA PHE A 211 2.28 6.14 11.84
C PHE A 211 1.82 7.05 12.98
N ILE A 212 2.22 8.32 12.91
CA ILE A 212 1.94 9.35 13.91
C ILE A 212 1.13 10.44 13.23
N PHE A 213 0.00 10.80 13.84
CA PHE A 213 -0.88 11.87 13.42
C PHE A 213 -0.67 13.05 14.36
N GLU A 214 -0.33 14.19 13.79
CA GLU A 214 -0.06 15.41 14.54
C GLU A 214 -0.83 16.58 13.94
N TYR A 215 -1.30 17.48 14.79
CA TYR A 215 -1.97 18.70 14.37
C TYR A 215 -0.98 19.85 14.24
N LYS A 216 -0.94 20.49 13.07
CA LYS A 216 -0.18 21.71 12.83
C LYS A 216 -1.06 22.93 13.06
N HIS A 217 -0.65 23.80 13.98
CA HIS A 217 -1.38 25.00 14.35
C HIS A 217 -1.16 26.15 13.36
N ILE A 218 -2.19 27.00 13.17
CA ILE A 218 -2.06 28.23 12.38
C ILE A 218 -1.05 29.17 13.07
N ASN A 219 -0.14 29.74 12.28
CA ASN A 219 0.87 30.71 12.73
C ASN A 219 1.79 30.21 13.86
N SER A 220 1.98 28.89 13.97
CA SER A 220 2.92 28.28 14.90
C SER A 220 3.65 27.12 14.24
N ASP A 221 4.95 26.99 14.53
CA ASP A 221 5.72 25.80 14.19
C ASP A 221 5.45 24.64 15.18
N ARG A 222 4.52 24.82 16.13
CA ARG A 222 4.12 23.79 17.08
C ARG A 222 3.34 22.69 16.38
N GLN A 223 3.85 21.47 16.51
CA GLN A 223 3.14 20.24 16.21
C GLN A 223 2.59 19.65 17.50
N GLU A 224 1.34 19.23 17.47
CA GLU A 224 0.66 18.63 18.61
C GLU A 224 0.31 17.17 18.31
N TYR A 225 0.75 16.26 19.17
CA TYR A 225 0.42 14.85 19.02
C TYR A 225 -1.09 14.61 19.14
N VAL A 226 -1.67 13.88 18.19
CA VAL A 226 -3.10 13.53 18.19
C VAL A 226 -3.29 12.03 18.39
N PHE A 227 -2.60 11.21 17.61
CA PHE A 227 -2.84 9.76 17.59
C PHE A 227 -1.66 9.00 16.98
N GLU A 228 -1.55 7.70 17.25
CA GLU A 228 -0.63 6.81 16.56
C GLU A 228 -1.29 5.47 16.24
N VAL A 229 -0.86 4.84 15.14
CA VAL A 229 -1.25 3.48 14.79
C VAL A 229 -0.05 2.75 14.20
N LYS A 230 0.04 1.44 14.43
CA LYS A 230 1.12 0.63 13.86
C LYS A 230 1.04 0.57 12.33
N ASP A 231 -0.17 0.36 11.82
CA ASP A 231 -0.45 0.28 10.39
C ASP A 231 -1.88 0.74 10.10
N TYR A 232 -2.14 1.18 8.86
CA TYR A 232 -3.49 1.49 8.38
C TYR A 232 -3.71 0.95 6.96
N PHE A 233 -4.96 0.79 6.56
CA PHE A 233 -5.37 0.35 5.23
C PHE A 233 -5.41 1.52 4.24
N TYR A 234 -6.14 2.59 4.56
CA TYR A 234 -6.11 3.88 3.87
C TYR A 234 -6.58 4.98 4.81
N HIS A 235 -6.47 6.23 4.40
CA HIS A 235 -7.00 7.37 5.16
C HIS A 235 -7.80 8.29 4.23
N ASN A 236 -8.70 9.09 4.82
CA ASN A 236 -9.47 10.09 4.07
C ASN A 236 -9.62 11.35 4.90
N TYR A 237 -9.14 12.48 4.37
CA TYR A 237 -9.38 13.79 4.96
C TYR A 237 -10.80 14.24 4.59
N LEU A 238 -11.61 14.54 5.60
CA LEU A 238 -12.92 15.17 5.39
C LEU A 238 -12.73 16.67 5.16
N ASN A 239 -11.81 17.26 5.92
CA ASN A 239 -11.33 18.64 5.81
C ASN A 239 -9.90 18.69 6.39
N GLU A 240 -9.31 19.88 6.55
CA GLU A 240 -7.95 20.02 7.09
C GLU A 240 -7.81 19.48 8.52
N ASN A 241 -8.88 19.53 9.31
CA ASN A 241 -8.88 19.17 10.73
C ASN A 241 -9.32 17.73 10.99
N ASP A 242 -10.11 17.15 10.07
CA ASP A 242 -10.79 15.88 10.33
C ASP A 242 -10.29 14.79 9.38
N ILE A 243 -9.97 13.62 9.94
CA ILE A 243 -9.49 12.48 9.17
C ILE A 243 -10.12 11.18 9.66
N LEU A 244 -10.47 10.31 8.71
CA LEU A 244 -10.80 8.91 8.94
C LEU A 244 -9.58 8.05 8.62
N ILE A 245 -9.18 7.20 9.56
CA ILE A 245 -8.03 6.29 9.43
C ILE A 245 -8.58 4.87 9.47
N PHE A 246 -8.72 4.25 8.31
CA PHE A 246 -9.19 2.88 8.19
C PHE A 246 -8.02 1.95 8.50
N VAL A 247 -8.14 1.12 9.55
CA VAL A 247 -7.09 0.15 9.90
C VAL A 247 -7.22 -1.16 9.13
N ASP A 248 -8.43 -1.47 8.71
CA ASP A 248 -8.79 -2.54 7.80
C ASP A 248 -10.05 -2.13 7.00
N LYS A 249 -10.67 -3.08 6.30
CA LYS A 249 -11.87 -2.85 5.47
C LYS A 249 -13.14 -2.56 6.27
N ASP A 250 -13.20 -2.89 7.55
CA ASP A 250 -14.40 -2.89 8.39
C ASP A 250 -14.24 -2.03 9.65
N ALA A 251 -13.09 -1.38 9.84
CA ALA A 251 -12.83 -0.59 11.04
C ALA A 251 -11.96 0.64 10.79
N PHE A 252 -12.29 1.73 11.48
CA PHE A 252 -11.56 2.99 11.39
C PHE A 252 -11.53 3.76 12.70
N TYR A 253 -10.59 4.71 12.80
CA TYR A 253 -10.59 5.77 13.78
C TYR A 253 -11.04 7.08 13.14
N PHE A 254 -11.77 7.89 13.90
CA PHE A 254 -12.08 9.28 13.54
C PHE A 254 -11.27 10.22 14.41
N LEU A 255 -10.48 11.09 13.80
CA LEU A 255 -9.77 12.16 14.49
C LEU A 255 -10.37 13.52 14.09
N GLU A 256 -10.62 14.35 15.10
CA GLU A 256 -11.21 15.68 14.98
C GLU A 256 -10.25 16.71 15.58
N GLY A 257 -9.50 17.39 14.71
CA GLY A 257 -8.53 18.43 15.06
C GLY A 257 -7.55 18.01 16.17
N THR A 258 -7.58 18.76 17.27
CA THR A 258 -6.74 18.57 18.46
C THR A 258 -7.46 17.82 19.58
N ASN A 259 -8.61 17.21 19.33
CA ASN A 259 -9.35 16.50 20.36
C ASN A 259 -8.48 15.35 20.93
N HIS A 260 -8.13 15.43 22.22
CA HIS A 260 -7.31 14.45 22.93
C HIS A 260 -8.10 13.31 23.60
N GLU A 261 -9.43 13.29 23.45
CA GLU A 261 -10.25 12.17 23.92
C GLU A 261 -9.74 10.86 23.33
N LYS A 262 -9.82 9.80 24.14
CA LYS A 262 -9.42 8.46 23.76
C LYS A 262 -10.14 8.05 22.47
N LYS A 263 -9.37 7.76 21.44
CA LYS A 263 -9.92 7.33 20.14
C LYS A 263 -10.39 5.89 20.24
N GLU A 264 -11.66 5.67 19.97
CA GLU A 264 -12.25 4.35 19.92
C GLU A 264 -12.24 3.83 18.49
N LEU A 265 -11.96 2.53 18.35
CA LEU A 265 -12.02 1.87 17.06
C LEU A 265 -13.49 1.66 16.69
N ILE A 266 -13.91 2.30 15.62
CA ILE A 266 -15.29 2.24 15.11
C ILE A 266 -15.37 1.09 14.13
N LYS A 267 -16.26 0.14 14.38
CA LYS A 267 -16.54 -0.99 13.49
C LYS A 267 -17.73 -0.69 12.59
N MET A 268 -17.68 -1.18 11.37
CA MET A 268 -18.76 -1.19 10.40
C MET A 268 -18.87 -2.58 9.77
N ASP A 269 -20.08 -2.91 9.32
CA ASP A 269 -20.33 -4.14 8.55
C ASP A 269 -20.44 -3.72 7.09
N ASN A 270 -19.30 -3.64 6.39
CA ASN A 270 -19.27 -3.12 5.02
C ASN A 270 -18.25 -3.88 4.18
N LYS A 271 -18.73 -4.75 3.28
CA LYS A 271 -17.83 -5.62 2.51
C LYS A 271 -17.29 -4.87 1.29
N SER A 272 -16.19 -4.14 1.47
CA SER A 272 -15.45 -3.56 0.35
C SER A 272 -14.00 -4.03 0.34
N TYR A 273 -13.51 -4.45 -0.83
CA TYR A 273 -12.08 -4.68 -1.05
C TYR A 273 -11.35 -3.38 -1.41
N ALA A 274 -12.07 -2.28 -1.65
CA ALA A 274 -11.55 -0.98 -2.08
C ALA A 274 -11.86 0.10 -1.03
N PRO A 275 -11.15 1.25 -1.04
CA PRO A 275 -11.51 2.39 -0.21
C PRO A 275 -12.96 2.82 -0.42
N LEU A 276 -13.65 3.14 0.67
CA LEU A 276 -15.02 3.62 0.61
C LEU A 276 -15.10 4.98 -0.07
N ILE A 277 -16.21 5.22 -0.77
CA ILE A 277 -16.61 6.54 -1.22
C ILE A 277 -17.23 7.26 -0.02
N ILE A 278 -16.69 8.42 0.32
CA ILE A 278 -17.03 9.15 1.54
C ILE A 278 -17.67 10.49 1.17
N PHE A 279 -18.82 10.78 1.79
CA PHE A 279 -19.48 12.08 1.65
C PHE A 279 -19.83 12.65 3.02
N GLU A 280 -19.53 13.92 3.24
CA GLU A 280 -19.80 14.62 4.49
C GLU A 280 -21.08 15.46 4.39
N PHE A 281 -21.96 15.36 5.40
CA PHE A 281 -23.22 16.09 5.48
C PHE A 281 -23.48 16.58 6.91
N GLY A 282 -22.87 17.70 7.29
CA GLY A 282 -22.96 18.25 8.65
C GLY A 282 -22.29 17.33 9.67
N ASN A 283 -23.02 16.89 10.68
CA ASN A 283 -22.51 16.00 11.73
C ASN A 283 -22.50 14.50 11.33
N LYS A 284 -22.69 14.20 10.04
CA LYS A 284 -22.82 12.85 9.50
C LYS A 284 -21.86 12.62 8.35
N ILE A 285 -21.39 11.39 8.24
CA ILE A 285 -20.56 10.92 7.13
C ILE A 285 -21.21 9.70 6.52
N LEU A 286 -21.43 9.75 5.22
CA LEU A 286 -21.87 8.62 4.43
C LEU A 286 -20.67 7.80 3.98
N LEU A 287 -20.76 6.50 4.25
CA LEU A 287 -19.75 5.49 3.98
C LEU A 287 -20.34 4.52 2.94
N HIS A 288 -19.88 4.64 1.70
CA HIS A 288 -20.45 3.92 0.56
C HIS A 288 -19.41 2.98 -0.07
N PRO A 289 -19.66 1.65 -0.11
CA PRO A 289 -18.72 0.70 -0.68
C PRO A 289 -18.67 0.80 -2.20
N PHE A 290 -17.48 0.62 -2.76
CA PHE A 290 -17.24 0.82 -4.20
C PHE A 290 -18.07 -0.12 -5.09
N THR A 291 -18.31 -1.36 -4.66
CA THR A 291 -18.94 -2.41 -5.47
C THR A 291 -20.40 -2.72 -5.10
N ASN A 292 -20.76 -2.73 -3.81
CA ASN A 292 -22.12 -3.03 -3.38
C ASN A 292 -22.92 -1.77 -3.07
N ARG A 293 -23.38 -1.06 -4.11
CA ARG A 293 -24.03 0.26 -3.95
C ARG A 293 -25.31 0.25 -3.11
N ASN A 294 -25.87 -0.92 -2.81
CA ASN A 294 -27.06 -1.10 -2.00
C ASN A 294 -26.75 -1.14 -0.49
N GLU A 295 -25.49 -1.39 -0.12
CA GLU A 295 -25.02 -1.29 1.25
C GLU A 295 -24.58 0.15 1.51
N LEU A 296 -25.14 0.76 2.55
CA LEU A 296 -24.88 2.15 2.90
C LEU A 296 -24.77 2.24 4.40
N SER A 297 -23.73 2.92 4.87
CA SER A 297 -23.50 3.14 6.29
C SER A 297 -23.40 4.64 6.56
N LEU A 298 -23.97 5.07 7.68
CA LEU A 298 -23.91 6.45 8.14
C LEU A 298 -23.15 6.50 9.45
N PHE A 299 -22.02 7.20 9.48
CA PHE A 299 -21.31 7.52 10.70
C PHE A 299 -21.83 8.83 11.29
N LEU A 300 -22.24 8.79 12.56
CA LEU A 300 -22.69 9.94 13.34
C LEU A 300 -21.52 10.45 14.20
N LYS A 301 -20.93 11.61 13.84
CA LYS A 301 -19.73 12.14 14.51
C LYS A 301 -19.93 12.31 16.02
N GLU A 302 -21.01 12.98 16.42
CA GLU A 302 -21.34 13.26 17.84
C GLU A 302 -21.54 12.01 18.70
N LYS A 303 -21.98 10.90 18.10
CA LYS A 303 -22.23 9.64 18.80
C LYS A 303 -21.10 8.65 18.65
N ASN A 304 -20.08 9.00 17.86
CA ASN A 304 -18.99 8.12 17.45
C ASN A 304 -19.47 6.73 17.01
N LYS A 305 -20.54 6.67 16.21
CA LYS A 305 -21.25 5.40 15.90
C LYS A 305 -21.66 5.30 14.44
N VAL A 306 -21.54 4.10 13.88
CA VAL A 306 -22.05 3.75 12.54
C VAL A 306 -23.45 3.13 12.62
N ILE A 307 -24.31 3.52 11.69
CA ILE A 307 -25.64 2.96 11.45
C ILE A 307 -25.69 2.43 10.02
N SER A 308 -25.98 1.14 9.87
CA SER A 308 -26.04 0.46 8.56
C SER A 308 -27.45 -0.08 8.24
N LYS A 309 -28.41 0.11 9.16
CA LYS A 309 -29.83 -0.26 8.98
C LYS A 309 -30.67 1.00 9.17
N PHE A 310 -31.36 1.39 8.11
CA PHE A 310 -32.30 2.51 8.12
C PHE A 310 -33.70 1.90 8.17
N GLU A 311 -34.48 2.32 9.17
CA GLU A 311 -35.93 2.06 9.22
C GLU A 311 -36.68 3.05 8.32
#